data_AF-A0A0P1IAV0-F1
#
_entry.id   AF-A0A0P1IAV0-F1
#
_cell.length_a   1.000
_cell.length_b   1.000
_cell.length_c   1.000
_cell.angle_alpha   90.00
_cell.angle_beta   90.00
_cell.angle_gamma   90.00
#
_symmetry.space_group_name_H-M   'P 1'
#
loop_
_entity.id
_entity.type
_entity.pdbx_description
1 polymer ?
#
loop_
_entity_poly.entity_id
_entity_poly.type
_entity_poly.pdbx_seq_one_letter_code
_entity_poly.pdbx_strand_id
1 'polypeptide(L)'
;MRLLIAAIASIWVAGTVDAGANLDWADLPDPSVQVFEDPYRDLKPEQFDDVLYAVRLRGRLQQGSGSEEERQKWQALLAETEDSLATDGVDVDWLLDQRAVVTERRRKAGTNGNPQFDGQTITLAGFAIPAPSDPDGRPVAYLVPERGMCSHMPPPPPNQMIRVRLNGDWAPSYFHEPVRLTGMLTIDPSVQNMMVVDGLMPMNATFQLETERVETLETEADRLEWKQRAADRIRAAGNRKTGGAKASE
;
A
#
# COMPACT_ATOMS: atom_id res chain seq x y z
N MET A 1 74.83 16.88 3.33
CA MET A 1 73.77 15.97 2.83
C MET A 1 72.75 15.78 3.96
N ARG A 2 71.66 16.55 3.99
CA ARG A 2 70.61 16.45 5.02
C ARG A 2 69.43 15.69 4.41
N LEU A 3 69.14 14.50 4.94
CA LEU A 3 68.00 13.67 4.56
C LEU A 3 66.71 14.26 5.15
N LEU A 4 65.75 14.60 4.29
CA LEU A 4 64.37 14.94 4.66
C LEU A 4 63.55 13.64 4.65
N ILE A 5 63.02 13.25 5.80
CA ILE A 5 62.04 12.16 5.92
C ILE A 5 60.65 12.80 5.76
N ALA A 6 59.96 12.48 4.66
CA ALA A 6 58.58 12.87 4.44
C ALA A 6 57.65 11.86 5.12
N ALA A 7 56.90 12.31 6.13
CA ALA A 7 55.85 11.53 6.76
C ALA A 7 54.59 11.58 5.88
N ILE A 8 54.18 10.42 5.36
CA ILE A 8 52.92 10.26 4.62
C ILE A 8 51.81 10.07 5.67
N ALA A 9 50.96 11.09 5.82
CA ALA A 9 49.75 11.00 6.63
C ALA A 9 48.66 10.32 5.82
N SER A 10 48.35 9.06 6.15
CA SER A 10 47.20 8.33 5.59
C SER A 10 45.92 8.88 6.21
N ILE A 11 45.15 9.63 5.42
CA ILE A 11 43.80 10.09 5.79
C ILE A 11 42.85 8.89 5.63
N TRP A 12 42.39 8.35 6.74
CA TRP A 12 41.26 7.43 6.77
C TRP A 12 39.97 8.24 6.64
N VAL A 13 39.33 8.18 5.48
CA VAL A 13 37.93 8.62 5.34
C VAL A 13 37.06 7.50 5.88
N ALA A 14 36.55 7.67 7.09
CA ALA A 14 35.49 6.82 7.61
C ALA A 14 34.22 7.11 6.79
N GLY A 15 33.77 6.14 5.99
CA GLY A 15 32.47 6.21 5.33
C GLY A 15 31.38 6.26 6.39
N THR A 16 30.56 7.30 6.37
CA THR A 16 29.30 7.31 7.12
C THR A 16 28.42 6.23 6.51
N VAL A 17 28.09 5.20 7.27
CA VAL A 17 27.00 4.28 6.92
C VAL A 17 25.74 5.14 6.94
N ASP A 18 25.24 5.48 5.76
CA ASP A 18 24.02 6.28 5.62
C ASP A 18 22.87 5.44 6.19
N ALA A 19 22.37 5.83 7.36
CA ALA A 19 21.21 5.21 7.94
C ALA A 19 20.02 5.71 7.12
N GLY A 20 19.66 4.95 6.08
CA GLY A 20 18.64 5.32 5.10
C GLY A 20 17.42 5.96 5.76
N ALA A 21 16.93 7.04 5.16
CA ALA A 21 15.90 7.90 5.76
C ALA A 21 14.73 7.06 6.29
N ASN A 22 14.37 7.26 7.56
CA ASN A 22 13.14 6.69 8.12
C ASN A 22 11.95 7.35 7.43
N LEU A 23 11.20 6.55 6.69
CA LEU A 23 10.08 6.98 5.86
C LEU A 23 8.76 6.47 6.46
N ASP A 24 7.70 7.25 6.34
CA ASP A 24 6.33 6.79 6.52
C ASP A 24 5.63 6.60 5.17
N TRP A 25 4.60 5.76 5.12
CA TRP A 25 3.85 5.49 3.90
C TRP A 25 3.26 6.76 3.26
N ALA A 26 2.90 7.75 4.06
CA ALA A 26 2.37 9.03 3.60
C ALA A 26 3.37 9.88 2.80
N ASP A 27 4.67 9.57 2.87
CA ASP A 27 5.72 10.30 2.15
C ASP A 27 5.91 9.78 0.71
N LEU A 28 5.47 8.54 0.43
CA LEU A 28 5.67 7.88 -0.87
C LEU A 28 4.88 8.52 -2.03
N PRO A 29 3.62 8.96 -1.89
CA PRO A 29 2.89 9.57 -3.00
C PRO A 29 3.52 10.90 -3.43
N ASP A 30 3.54 11.18 -4.73
CA ASP A 30 4.02 12.47 -5.25
C ASP A 30 3.14 13.62 -4.73
N PRO A 31 3.68 14.54 -3.88
CA PRO A 31 2.89 15.60 -3.27
C PRO A 31 2.34 16.59 -4.29
N SER A 32 2.96 16.72 -5.47
CA SER A 32 2.54 17.66 -6.51
C SER A 32 1.20 17.30 -7.16
N VAL A 33 0.73 16.05 -6.99
CA VAL A 33 -0.51 15.54 -7.59
C VAL A 33 -1.53 15.04 -6.56
N GLN A 34 -1.29 15.21 -5.25
CA GLN A 34 -2.24 14.79 -4.22
C GLN A 34 -3.42 15.76 -4.04
N VAL A 35 -3.22 17.05 -4.34
CA VAL A 35 -4.26 18.08 -4.22
C VAL A 35 -4.77 18.44 -5.60
N PHE A 36 -6.03 18.11 -5.86
CA PHE A 36 -6.70 18.42 -7.13
C PHE A 36 -8.21 18.54 -6.93
N GLU A 37 -8.86 19.32 -7.80
CA GLU A 37 -10.31 19.46 -7.78
C GLU A 37 -10.97 18.18 -8.33
N ASP A 38 -11.96 17.71 -7.57
CA ASP A 38 -12.75 16.53 -7.87
C ASP A 38 -14.21 16.82 -7.51
N PRO A 39 -15.00 17.42 -8.43
CA PRO A 39 -16.35 17.88 -8.13
C PRO A 39 -17.30 16.76 -7.70
N TYR A 40 -16.97 15.49 -7.96
CA TYR A 40 -17.78 14.36 -7.50
C TYR A 40 -17.66 14.13 -5.99
N ARG A 41 -16.59 14.61 -5.34
CA ARG A 41 -16.41 14.49 -3.88
C ARG A 41 -17.24 15.50 -3.10
N ASP A 42 -17.65 16.57 -3.76
CA ASP A 42 -18.43 17.66 -3.17
C ASP A 42 -19.95 17.39 -3.25
N LEU A 43 -20.37 16.37 -4.00
CA LEU A 43 -21.76 15.94 -4.08
C LEU A 43 -22.21 15.31 -2.76
N LYS A 44 -23.42 15.69 -2.32
CA LYS A 44 -24.12 14.95 -1.28
C LYS A 44 -24.50 13.55 -1.79
N PRO A 45 -24.67 12.55 -0.91
CA PRO A 45 -25.09 11.22 -1.32
C PRO A 45 -26.35 11.22 -2.20
N GLU A 46 -27.35 12.04 -1.85
CA GLU A 46 -28.60 12.14 -2.60
C GLU A 46 -28.38 12.73 -4.00
N GLN A 47 -27.56 13.78 -4.11
CA GLN A 47 -27.21 14.39 -5.39
C GLN A 47 -26.44 13.42 -6.29
N PHE A 48 -25.56 12.59 -5.70
CA PHE A 48 -24.85 11.56 -6.45
C PHE A 48 -25.80 10.50 -7.01
N ASP A 49 -26.77 10.06 -6.21
CA ASP A 49 -27.80 9.10 -6.63
C ASP A 49 -28.68 9.68 -7.75
N ASP A 50 -29.06 10.95 -7.66
CA ASP A 50 -29.84 11.66 -8.67
C ASP A 50 -29.06 11.84 -9.98
N VAL A 51 -27.77 12.19 -9.92
CA VAL A 51 -26.89 12.23 -11.11
C VAL A 51 -26.83 10.84 -11.76
N LEU A 52 -26.66 9.78 -10.98
CA LEU A 52 -26.64 8.42 -11.50
C LEU A 52 -27.99 8.01 -12.12
N TYR A 53 -29.09 8.46 -11.52
CA TYR A 53 -30.44 8.23 -12.03
C TYR A 53 -30.65 8.95 -13.38
N ALA A 54 -30.30 10.23 -13.47
CA ALA A 54 -30.36 11.01 -14.70
C ALA A 54 -29.52 10.36 -15.82
N VAL A 55 -28.28 9.95 -15.53
CA VAL A 55 -27.41 9.25 -16.50
C VAL A 55 -28.03 7.93 -16.98
N ARG A 56 -28.65 7.15 -16.08
CA ARG A 56 -29.35 5.90 -16.45
C ARG A 56 -30.55 6.16 -17.36
N LEU A 57 -31.35 7.19 -17.07
CA LEU A 57 -32.50 7.58 -17.89
C LEU A 57 -32.05 8.05 -19.29
N ARG A 58 -31.04 8.93 -19.37
CA ARG A 58 -30.41 9.34 -20.63
C ARG A 58 -29.98 8.14 -21.46
N GLY A 59 -29.31 7.17 -20.84
CA GLY A 59 -28.87 5.93 -21.51
C GLY A 59 -30.03 5.11 -22.08
N ARG A 60 -31.13 4.93 -21.34
CA ARG A 60 -32.33 4.21 -21.82
C ARG A 60 -32.99 4.91 -22.99
N LEU A 61 -33.14 6.23 -22.90
CA LEU A 61 -33.75 7.07 -23.94
C LEU A 61 -32.92 7.05 -25.22
N GLN A 62 -31.59 7.15 -25.12
CA GLN A 62 -30.68 7.04 -26.27
C GLN A 62 -30.75 5.68 -26.97
N GLN A 63 -30.91 4.60 -26.20
CA GLN A 63 -31.07 3.25 -26.76
C GLN A 63 -32.46 3.02 -27.37
N GLY A 64 -33.42 3.94 -27.18
CA GLY A 64 -34.78 3.80 -27.69
C GLY A 64 -35.55 2.62 -27.11
N SER A 65 -35.20 2.18 -25.90
CA SER A 65 -35.90 1.07 -25.23
C SER A 65 -37.29 1.50 -24.73
N GLY A 66 -38.17 0.51 -24.48
CA GLY A 66 -39.52 0.74 -23.93
C GLY A 66 -40.58 1.17 -24.95
N SER A 67 -41.82 1.22 -24.48
CA SER A 67 -42.96 1.75 -25.23
C SER A 67 -42.90 3.28 -25.36
N GLU A 68 -43.76 3.86 -26.19
CA GLU A 68 -43.89 5.32 -26.30
C GLU A 68 -44.25 5.96 -24.95
N GLU A 69 -45.21 5.37 -24.23
CA GLU A 69 -45.64 5.86 -22.91
C GLU A 69 -44.51 5.78 -21.88
N GLU A 70 -43.73 4.70 -21.89
CA GLU A 70 -42.57 4.55 -20.99
C GLU A 70 -41.49 5.60 -21.28
N ARG A 71 -41.21 5.86 -22.56
CA ARG A 71 -40.23 6.88 -22.96
C ARG A 71 -40.67 8.28 -22.55
N GLN A 72 -41.95 8.62 -22.72
CA GLN A 72 -42.50 9.90 -22.24
C GLN A 72 -42.37 10.04 -20.72
N LYS A 73 -42.67 8.97 -19.98
CA LYS A 73 -42.48 8.95 -18.53
C LYS A 73 -41.02 9.16 -18.13
N TRP A 74 -40.08 8.48 -18.80
CA TRP A 74 -38.65 8.65 -18.52
C TRP A 74 -38.14 10.03 -18.87
N GLN A 75 -38.66 10.66 -19.93
CA GLN A 75 -38.34 12.05 -20.28
C GLN A 75 -38.80 13.02 -19.18
N ALA A 76 -40.03 12.86 -18.68
CA ALA A 76 -40.55 13.69 -17.58
C ALA A 76 -39.71 13.54 -16.30
N LEU A 77 -39.38 12.30 -15.92
CA LEU A 77 -38.55 12.01 -14.75
C LEU A 77 -37.12 12.57 -14.91
N LEU A 78 -36.56 12.48 -16.11
CA LEU A 78 -35.24 13.04 -16.40
C LEU A 78 -35.24 14.56 -16.21
N ALA A 79 -36.22 15.25 -16.80
CA ALA A 79 -36.34 16.71 -16.68
C ALA A 79 -36.51 17.14 -15.22
N GLU A 80 -37.40 16.48 -14.47
CA GLU A 80 -37.60 16.76 -13.03
C GLU A 80 -36.31 16.56 -12.22
N THR A 81 -35.57 15.48 -12.49
CA THR A 81 -34.31 15.18 -11.79
C THR A 81 -33.24 16.23 -12.09
N GLU A 82 -33.08 16.59 -13.36
CA GLU A 82 -32.09 17.59 -13.78
C GLU A 82 -32.43 19.00 -13.28
N ASP A 83 -33.71 19.38 -13.26
CA ASP A 83 -34.16 20.66 -12.70
C ASP A 83 -33.90 20.75 -11.19
N SER A 84 -34.12 19.64 -10.46
CA SER A 84 -33.81 19.55 -9.03
C SER A 84 -32.30 19.70 -8.77
N LEU A 85 -31.47 18.97 -9.52
CA LEU A 85 -30.01 19.08 -9.44
C LEU A 85 -29.53 20.50 -9.76
N ALA A 86 -30.07 21.13 -10.81
CA ALA A 86 -29.71 22.48 -11.19
C ALA A 86 -30.11 23.52 -10.12
N THR A 87 -31.26 23.34 -9.47
CA THR A 87 -31.70 24.19 -8.33
C THR A 87 -30.71 24.12 -7.17
N ASP A 88 -30.11 22.95 -6.97
CA ASP A 88 -29.07 22.69 -5.98
C ASP A 88 -27.65 23.10 -6.43
N GLY A 89 -27.52 23.69 -7.62
CA GLY A 89 -26.25 24.15 -8.19
C GLY A 89 -25.41 23.04 -8.82
N VAL A 90 -25.99 21.87 -9.12
CA VAL A 90 -25.33 20.76 -9.80
C VAL A 90 -25.67 20.79 -11.29
N ASP A 91 -24.71 21.23 -12.10
CA ASP A 91 -24.79 21.12 -13.56
C ASP A 91 -24.35 19.70 -14.00
N VAL A 92 -25.31 18.89 -14.43
CA VAL A 92 -25.08 17.49 -14.83
C VAL A 92 -24.18 17.39 -16.07
N ASP A 93 -24.38 18.25 -17.07
CA ASP A 93 -23.61 18.19 -18.31
C ASP A 93 -22.16 18.56 -18.05
N TRP A 94 -21.94 19.68 -17.36
CA TRP A 94 -20.60 20.10 -16.96
C TRP A 94 -19.92 19.04 -16.09
N LEU A 95 -20.64 18.45 -15.12
CA LEU A 95 -20.11 17.41 -14.26
C LEU A 95 -19.68 16.18 -15.07
N LEU A 96 -20.45 15.76 -16.08
CA LEU A 96 -20.11 14.62 -16.93
C LEU A 96 -18.91 14.88 -17.85
N ASP A 97 -18.69 16.12 -18.26
CA ASP A 97 -17.50 16.55 -19.01
C ASP A 97 -16.22 16.45 -18.17
N GLN A 98 -16.32 16.56 -16.84
CA GLN A 98 -15.17 16.42 -15.94
C GLN A 98 -14.68 14.98 -15.77
N ARG A 99 -15.41 13.96 -16.26
CA ARG A 99 -15.08 12.53 -16.00
C ARG A 99 -13.65 12.18 -16.39
N ALA A 100 -13.22 12.55 -17.59
CA ALA A 100 -11.88 12.22 -18.08
C ALA A 100 -10.79 12.96 -17.28
N VAL A 101 -11.03 14.23 -16.97
CA VAL A 101 -10.10 15.08 -16.20
C VAL A 101 -9.92 14.53 -14.78
N VAL A 102 -11.01 14.23 -14.09
CA VAL A 102 -10.98 13.66 -12.73
C VAL A 102 -10.38 12.26 -12.74
N THR A 103 -10.72 11.42 -13.71
CA THR A 103 -10.14 10.07 -13.84
C THR A 103 -8.62 10.16 -13.95
N GLU A 104 -8.09 11.05 -14.79
CA GLU A 104 -6.65 11.23 -14.94
C GLU A 104 -5.99 11.81 -13.68
N ARG A 105 -6.64 12.77 -13.01
CA ARG A 105 -6.15 13.33 -11.74
C ARG A 105 -6.08 12.25 -10.64
N ARG A 106 -7.15 11.47 -10.45
CA ARG A 106 -7.19 10.34 -9.51
C ARG A 106 -6.16 9.29 -9.85
N ARG A 107 -5.98 8.97 -11.14
CA ARG A 107 -4.95 8.03 -11.60
C ARG A 107 -3.56 8.52 -11.18
N LYS A 108 -3.19 9.76 -11.51
CA LYS A 108 -1.90 10.35 -11.11
C LYS A 108 -1.72 10.33 -9.60
N ALA A 109 -2.74 10.75 -8.84
CA ALA A 109 -2.68 10.77 -7.39
C ALA A 109 -2.44 9.38 -6.77
N GLY A 110 -2.98 8.31 -7.39
CA GLY A 110 -2.78 6.93 -6.94
C GLY A 110 -1.55 6.21 -7.54
N THR A 111 -0.94 6.72 -8.61
CA THR A 111 0.18 6.03 -9.28
C THR A 111 1.51 6.76 -9.20
N ASN A 112 1.53 8.09 -9.07
CA ASN A 112 2.78 8.83 -9.05
C ASN A 112 3.46 8.66 -7.69
N GLY A 113 4.72 8.22 -7.73
CA GLY A 113 5.60 8.16 -6.58
C GLY A 113 6.39 9.46 -6.43
N ASN A 114 6.73 9.79 -5.19
CA ASN A 114 7.51 10.98 -4.85
C ASN A 114 8.93 10.85 -5.41
N PRO A 115 9.32 11.70 -6.39
CA PRO A 115 10.62 11.60 -7.05
C PRO A 115 11.81 11.87 -6.12
N GLN A 116 11.59 12.46 -4.94
CA GLN A 116 12.64 12.67 -3.94
C GLN A 116 13.25 11.36 -3.45
N PHE A 117 12.49 10.25 -3.48
CA PHE A 117 12.93 8.95 -2.97
C PHE A 117 13.37 7.99 -4.08
N ASP A 118 13.34 8.41 -5.34
CA ASP A 118 13.81 7.58 -6.45
C ASP A 118 15.33 7.42 -6.40
N GLY A 119 15.80 6.17 -6.37
CA GLY A 119 17.20 5.80 -6.22
C GLY A 119 17.78 6.01 -4.82
N GLN A 120 16.96 6.34 -3.82
CA GLN A 120 17.43 6.57 -2.45
C GLN A 120 17.33 5.31 -1.58
N THR A 121 18.26 5.14 -0.64
CA THR A 121 18.13 4.12 0.41
C THR A 121 17.18 4.62 1.49
N ILE A 122 16.07 3.91 1.69
CA ILE A 122 15.04 4.22 2.69
C ILE A 122 14.95 3.11 3.74
N THR A 123 14.33 3.43 4.88
CA THR A 123 13.85 2.44 5.84
C THR A 123 12.35 2.61 6.04
N LEU A 124 11.57 1.55 5.76
CA LEU A 124 10.10 1.57 5.84
C LEU A 124 9.57 0.30 6.51
N ALA A 125 8.62 0.47 7.43
CA ALA A 125 7.91 -0.63 8.05
C ALA A 125 6.59 -0.91 7.33
N GLY A 126 6.18 -2.18 7.27
CA GLY A 126 4.93 -2.58 6.65
C GLY A 126 4.68 -4.08 6.82
N PHE A 127 3.82 -4.63 5.97
CA PHE A 127 3.45 -6.04 6.00
C PHE A 127 3.85 -6.71 4.67
N ALA A 128 4.71 -7.73 4.75
CA ALA A 128 5.22 -8.46 3.60
C ALA A 128 4.26 -9.57 3.18
N ILE A 129 3.97 -9.63 1.88
CA ILE A 129 3.17 -10.65 1.22
C ILE A 129 4.12 -11.49 0.36
N PRO A 130 4.23 -12.81 0.58
CA PRO A 130 5.09 -13.67 -0.23
C PRO A 130 4.63 -13.66 -1.69
N ALA A 131 5.56 -13.50 -2.63
CA ALA A 131 5.28 -13.54 -4.07
C ALA A 131 6.12 -14.62 -4.77
N PRO A 132 5.72 -15.09 -5.96
CA PRO A 132 6.59 -15.90 -6.79
C PRO A 132 7.90 -15.18 -7.09
N SER A 133 9.02 -15.91 -7.01
CA SER A 133 10.35 -15.39 -7.36
C SER A 133 10.38 -14.83 -8.78
N ASP A 134 11.30 -13.91 -9.01
CA ASP A 134 11.63 -13.42 -10.35
C ASP A 134 12.14 -14.54 -11.27
N PRO A 135 12.12 -14.35 -12.60
CA PRO A 135 12.67 -15.31 -13.56
C PRO A 135 14.16 -15.64 -13.33
N ASP A 136 14.92 -14.74 -12.71
CA ASP A 136 16.33 -14.96 -12.32
C ASP A 136 16.46 -15.73 -10.99
N GLY A 137 15.34 -16.16 -10.40
CA GLY A 137 15.26 -16.93 -9.17
C GLY A 137 15.25 -16.09 -7.90
N ARG A 138 15.37 -14.75 -7.99
CA ARG A 138 15.39 -13.91 -6.79
C ARG A 138 14.05 -13.96 -6.05
N PRO A 139 14.02 -14.18 -4.73
CA PRO A 139 12.79 -14.12 -3.96
C PRO A 139 12.16 -12.73 -4.00
N VAL A 140 10.84 -12.68 -4.13
CA VAL A 140 10.07 -11.44 -4.22
C VAL A 140 9.00 -11.44 -3.13
N ALA A 141 8.72 -10.26 -2.61
CA ALA A 141 7.55 -10.01 -1.77
C ALA A 141 6.88 -8.70 -2.20
N TYR A 142 5.64 -8.48 -1.76
CA TYR A 142 5.02 -7.16 -1.81
C TYR A 142 4.92 -6.60 -0.41
N LEU A 143 5.31 -5.34 -0.22
CA LEU A 143 5.11 -4.62 1.03
C LEU A 143 3.88 -3.71 0.90
N VAL A 144 3.00 -3.77 1.91
CA VAL A 144 1.80 -2.95 2.02
C VAL A 144 1.72 -2.27 3.40
N PRO A 145 1.00 -1.13 3.53
CA PRO A 145 0.93 -0.38 4.78
C PRO A 145 0.14 -1.08 5.89
N GLU A 146 -0.88 -1.87 5.53
CA GLU A 146 -1.78 -2.48 6.51
C GLU A 146 -1.93 -4.00 6.32
N ARG A 147 -2.05 -4.70 7.44
CA ARG A 147 -2.28 -6.15 7.47
C ARG A 147 -3.63 -6.49 6.84
N GLY A 148 -3.64 -7.41 5.88
CA GLY A 148 -4.86 -7.90 5.23
C GLY A 148 -5.14 -7.26 3.87
N MET A 149 -4.42 -6.19 3.50
CA MET A 149 -4.51 -5.59 2.15
C MET A 149 -4.12 -6.59 1.06
N CYS A 150 -4.77 -6.46 -0.10
CA CYS A 150 -4.66 -7.41 -1.22
C CYS A 150 -5.16 -8.82 -0.91
N SER A 151 -5.88 -9.01 0.19
CA SER A 151 -6.62 -10.24 0.48
C SER A 151 -7.95 -9.80 1.09
N HIS A 152 -8.10 -9.87 2.42
CA HIS A 152 -9.34 -9.55 3.13
C HIS A 152 -9.74 -8.07 3.01
N MET A 153 -8.78 -7.19 2.75
CA MET A 153 -8.99 -5.77 2.50
C MET A 153 -8.60 -5.43 1.06
N PRO A 154 -9.25 -4.41 0.46
CA PRO A 154 -8.90 -3.94 -0.88
C PRO A 154 -7.39 -3.64 -1.02
N PRO A 155 -6.81 -3.84 -2.21
CA PRO A 155 -5.45 -3.38 -2.49
C PRO A 155 -5.29 -1.88 -2.24
N PRO A 156 -4.13 -1.42 -1.74
CA PRO A 156 -3.82 -0.01 -1.66
C PRO A 156 -3.62 0.58 -3.06
N PRO A 157 -3.59 1.92 -3.21
CA PRO A 157 -3.13 2.56 -4.44
C PRO A 157 -1.73 2.06 -4.86
N PRO A 158 -1.39 2.04 -6.16
CA PRO A 158 -0.07 1.59 -6.61
C PRO A 158 1.13 2.30 -5.97
N ASN A 159 1.02 3.61 -5.68
CA ASN A 159 2.04 4.38 -4.96
C ASN A 159 2.02 4.17 -3.43
N GLN A 160 1.29 3.17 -2.97
CA GLN A 160 1.23 2.65 -1.60
C GLN A 160 1.50 1.13 -1.58
N MET A 161 2.13 0.61 -2.63
CA MET A 161 2.57 -0.77 -2.74
C MET A 161 4.00 -0.81 -3.28
N ILE A 162 4.84 -1.62 -2.65
CA ILE A 162 6.24 -1.79 -3.06
C ILE A 162 6.48 -3.24 -3.44
N ARG A 163 7.00 -3.46 -4.64
CA ARG A 163 7.56 -4.76 -5.03
C ARG A 163 8.96 -4.88 -4.46
N VAL A 164 9.18 -5.85 -3.59
CA VAL A 164 10.44 -6.01 -2.87
C VAL A 164 11.23 -7.17 -3.47
N ARG A 165 12.44 -6.90 -3.92
CA ARG A 165 13.42 -7.92 -4.30
C ARG A 165 14.33 -8.20 -3.10
N LEU A 166 14.29 -9.45 -2.64
CA LEU A 166 14.93 -9.87 -1.40
C LEU A 166 16.37 -10.32 -1.67
N ASN A 167 17.32 -9.70 -0.97
CA ASN A 167 18.72 -10.07 -0.98
C ASN A 167 19.02 -10.89 0.28
N GLY A 168 19.48 -12.13 0.09
CA GLY A 168 19.76 -13.07 1.17
C GLY A 168 18.70 -14.16 1.35
N ASP A 169 18.74 -14.83 2.50
CA ASP A 169 17.93 -16.04 2.76
C ASP A 169 16.59 -15.74 3.44
N TRP A 170 16.27 -14.47 3.69
CA TRP A 170 15.00 -14.09 4.30
C TRP A 170 13.87 -14.11 3.26
N ALA A 171 12.76 -14.73 3.64
CA ALA A 171 11.49 -14.64 2.94
C ALA A 171 10.36 -14.61 3.99
N PRO A 172 9.24 -13.93 3.73
CA PRO A 172 8.12 -13.92 4.65
C PRO A 172 7.59 -15.36 4.79
N SER A 173 7.46 -15.81 6.03
CA SER A 173 7.02 -17.15 6.39
C SER A 173 5.49 -17.30 6.30
N TYR A 174 4.77 -16.19 6.31
CA TYR A 174 3.32 -16.13 6.20
C TYR A 174 2.87 -14.82 5.53
N PHE A 175 1.61 -14.80 5.08
CA PHE A 175 1.01 -13.61 4.48
C PHE A 175 0.90 -12.46 5.50
N HIS A 176 1.30 -11.26 5.09
CA HIS A 176 1.29 -10.05 5.91
C HIS A 176 2.18 -10.17 7.16
N GLU A 177 3.37 -10.75 7.01
CA GLU A 177 4.39 -10.74 8.05
C GLU A 177 4.88 -9.30 8.29
N PRO A 178 4.81 -8.77 9.51
CA PRO A 178 5.23 -7.41 9.80
C PRO A 178 6.75 -7.31 9.77
N VAL A 179 7.26 -6.37 8.98
CA VAL A 179 8.69 -6.21 8.73
C VAL A 179 9.07 -4.74 8.68
N ARG A 180 10.34 -4.46 8.96
CA ARG A 180 11.02 -3.23 8.58
C ARG A 180 12.08 -3.58 7.55
N LEU A 181 12.01 -2.91 6.40
CA LEU A 181 12.94 -3.09 5.30
C LEU A 181 13.81 -1.84 5.18
N THR A 182 15.11 -2.04 5.00
CA THR A 182 16.03 -1.00 4.52
C THR A 182 16.54 -1.42 3.15
N GLY A 183 16.55 -0.50 2.19
CA GLY A 183 17.07 -0.78 0.85
C GLY A 183 16.87 0.37 -0.12
N MET A 184 17.39 0.22 -1.33
CA MET A 184 17.26 1.21 -2.39
C MET A 184 15.86 1.13 -3.01
N LEU A 185 15.12 2.23 -2.94
CA LEU A 185 13.81 2.39 -3.56
C LEU A 185 13.97 3.00 -4.95
N THR A 186 13.27 2.45 -5.94
CA THR A 186 13.19 3.02 -7.29
C THR A 186 11.75 3.13 -7.73
N ILE A 187 11.41 4.19 -8.46
CA ILE A 187 10.13 4.29 -9.17
C ILE A 187 10.23 3.41 -10.41
N ASP A 188 9.74 2.18 -10.29
CA ASP A 188 9.75 1.16 -11.35
C ASP A 188 8.38 0.44 -11.36
N PRO A 189 7.37 1.05 -12.03
CA PRO A 189 6.01 0.53 -11.98
C PRO A 189 5.90 -0.86 -12.57
N SER A 190 5.26 -1.77 -11.82
CA SER A 190 5.09 -3.16 -12.21
C SER A 190 3.69 -3.67 -11.88
N VAL A 191 3.26 -4.68 -12.65
CA VAL A 191 2.00 -5.39 -12.44
C VAL A 191 2.28 -6.88 -12.50
N GLN A 192 1.91 -7.60 -11.45
CA GLN A 192 1.99 -9.06 -11.41
C GLN A 192 0.69 -9.64 -10.87
N ASN A 193 0.08 -10.54 -11.63
CA ASN A 193 -1.03 -11.35 -11.11
C ASN A 193 -0.46 -12.49 -10.28
N MET A 194 -0.92 -12.64 -9.04
CA MET A 194 -0.52 -13.75 -8.17
C MET A 194 -1.70 -14.25 -7.34
N MET A 195 -1.60 -15.51 -6.91
CA MET A 195 -2.54 -16.07 -5.95
C MET A 195 -2.20 -15.56 -4.55
N VAL A 196 -3.18 -14.93 -3.92
CA VAL A 196 -3.18 -14.57 -2.49
C VAL A 196 -4.17 -15.47 -1.74
N VAL A 197 -4.44 -15.16 -0.47
CA VAL A 197 -5.40 -15.93 0.35
C VAL A 197 -6.79 -16.01 -0.28
N ASP A 198 -7.31 -14.89 -0.81
CA ASP A 198 -8.70 -14.79 -1.28
C ASP A 198 -8.88 -15.00 -2.80
N GLY A 199 -7.80 -15.32 -3.52
CA GLY A 199 -7.87 -15.63 -4.94
C GLY A 199 -6.78 -14.97 -5.79
N LEU A 200 -7.04 -14.87 -7.09
CA LEU A 200 -6.13 -14.23 -8.04
C LEU A 200 -6.21 -12.70 -7.90
N MET A 201 -5.08 -12.05 -7.65
CA MET A 201 -5.02 -10.61 -7.43
C MET A 201 -3.95 -9.93 -8.30
N PRO A 202 -4.29 -8.79 -8.95
CA PRO A 202 -3.31 -7.94 -9.61
C PRO A 202 -2.55 -7.10 -8.58
N MET A 203 -1.26 -7.34 -8.46
CA MET A 203 -0.35 -6.57 -7.61
C MET A 203 0.25 -5.44 -8.43
N ASN A 204 -0.37 -4.26 -8.34
CA ASN A 204 0.07 -3.04 -9.02
C ASN A 204 0.94 -2.23 -8.07
N ALA A 205 2.24 -2.17 -8.31
CA ALA A 205 3.18 -1.42 -7.48
C ALA A 205 3.86 -0.32 -8.30
N THR A 206 3.93 0.90 -7.78
CA THR A 206 4.70 1.99 -8.37
C THR A 206 6.20 1.84 -8.11
N PHE A 207 6.55 1.22 -6.98
CA PHE A 207 7.93 1.15 -6.52
C PHE A 207 8.48 -0.26 -6.56
N GLN A 208 9.78 -0.35 -6.79
CA GLN A 208 10.59 -1.52 -6.48
C GLN A 208 11.57 -1.17 -5.36
N LEU A 209 11.81 -2.09 -4.44
CA LEU A 209 12.84 -1.96 -3.41
C LEU A 209 13.79 -3.15 -3.47
N GLU A 210 15.07 -2.88 -3.66
CA GLU A 210 16.15 -3.87 -3.54
C GLU A 210 16.66 -3.84 -2.10
N THR A 211 16.44 -4.92 -1.34
CA THR A 211 16.70 -4.94 0.10
C THR A 211 18.20 -4.95 0.44
N GLU A 212 18.58 -4.22 1.47
CA GLU A 212 19.89 -4.32 2.12
C GLU A 212 19.78 -5.01 3.49
N ARG A 213 18.67 -4.76 4.20
CA ARG A 213 18.39 -5.32 5.52
C ARG A 213 16.90 -5.57 5.69
N VAL A 214 16.59 -6.68 6.36
CA VAL A 214 15.22 -7.05 6.75
C VAL A 214 15.19 -7.33 8.24
N GLU A 215 14.24 -6.70 8.94
CA GLU A 215 13.97 -6.92 10.35
C GLU A 215 12.51 -7.38 10.50
N THR A 216 12.28 -8.64 10.87
CA THR A 216 10.93 -9.09 11.26
C THR A 216 10.54 -8.42 12.57
N LEU A 217 9.34 -7.84 12.61
CA LEU A 217 8.82 -7.16 13.79
C LEU A 217 7.97 -8.13 14.62
N GLU A 218 8.16 -8.19 15.94
CA GLU A 218 7.35 -9.09 16.78
C GLU A 218 5.88 -8.66 16.83
N THR A 219 4.97 -9.61 16.61
CA THR A 219 3.54 -9.41 16.83
C THR A 219 3.19 -9.46 18.32
N GLU A 220 2.00 -9.01 18.68
CA GLU A 220 1.49 -9.16 20.06
C GLU A 220 1.27 -10.64 20.43
N ALA A 221 0.92 -11.48 19.46
CA ALA A 221 0.81 -12.93 19.64
C ALA A 221 2.18 -13.55 19.95
N ASP A 222 3.24 -13.15 19.23
CA ASP A 222 4.61 -13.63 19.49
C ASP A 222 5.08 -13.23 20.91
N ARG A 223 4.75 -12.01 21.33
CA ARG A 223 5.02 -11.54 22.70
C ARG A 223 4.26 -12.33 23.75
N LEU A 224 3.02 -12.74 23.48
CA LEU A 224 2.20 -13.52 24.41
C LEU A 224 2.67 -14.97 24.52
N GLU A 225 3.05 -15.60 23.40
CA GLU A 225 3.66 -16.94 23.40
C GLU A 225 4.97 -16.96 24.17
N TRP A 226 5.82 -15.94 23.99
CA TRP A 226 7.03 -15.80 24.79
C TRP A 226 6.72 -15.69 26.28
N LYS A 227 5.73 -14.88 26.68
CA LYS A 227 5.30 -14.77 28.09
C LYS A 227 4.86 -16.12 28.65
N GLN A 228 4.11 -16.90 27.87
CA GLN A 228 3.67 -18.25 28.27
C GLN A 228 4.86 -19.21 28.42
N ARG A 229 5.75 -19.29 27.42
CA ARG A 229 6.96 -20.13 27.48
C ARG A 229 7.88 -19.73 28.65
N ALA A 230 8.04 -18.44 28.91
CA ALA A 230 8.81 -17.93 30.04
C ALA A 230 8.17 -18.33 31.38
N ALA A 231 6.84 -18.17 31.53
CA ALA A 231 6.10 -18.60 32.71
C ALA A 231 6.24 -20.11 32.95
N ASP A 232 6.17 -20.92 31.90
CA ASP A 232 6.31 -22.37 32.00
C ASP A 232 7.74 -22.80 32.36
N ARG A 233 8.76 -22.12 31.82
CA ARG A 233 10.16 -22.34 32.23
C ARG A 233 10.41 -21.99 33.70
N ILE A 234 9.80 -20.90 34.20
CA ILE A 234 9.88 -20.50 35.61
C ILE A 234 9.17 -21.54 36.50
N ARG A 235 7.95 -21.98 36.16
CA ARG A 235 7.23 -23.03 36.88
C ARG A 235 8.00 -24.35 36.90
N ALA A 236 8.58 -24.76 35.77
CA ALA A 236 9.42 -25.96 35.67
C ALA A 236 10.72 -25.85 36.49
N ALA A 237 11.27 -24.65 36.65
CA ALA A 237 12.39 -24.41 37.57
C ALA A 237 11.96 -24.45 39.04
N GLY A 238 10.76 -23.96 39.36
CA GLY A 238 10.13 -24.06 40.69
C GLY A 238 9.90 -25.50 41.12
N ASN A 239 9.33 -26.32 40.24
CA ASN A 239 9.09 -27.76 40.49
C ASN A 239 10.40 -28.56 40.64
N ARG A 240 11.50 -28.12 40.03
CA ARG A 240 12.83 -28.72 40.25
C ARG A 240 13.43 -28.36 41.61
N LYS A 241 13.10 -27.19 42.17
CA LYS A 241 13.54 -26.81 43.54
C LYS A 241 12.71 -27.47 44.63
N THR A 242 11.46 -27.85 44.36
CA THR A 242 10.60 -28.56 45.33
C THR A 242 10.71 -30.09 45.24
N GLY A 243 11.30 -30.63 44.17
CA GLY A 243 11.53 -32.07 43.94
C GLY A 243 12.81 -32.64 44.55
N GLY A 244 13.25 -32.12 45.70
CA GLY A 244 14.51 -32.50 46.35
C GLY A 244 14.38 -32.73 47.87
N ALA A 245 13.26 -33.30 48.32
CA ALA A 245 13.17 -33.93 49.64
C ALA A 245 12.37 -35.22 49.52
N LYS A 246 13.07 -36.34 49.31
CA LYS A 246 12.59 -37.66 49.74
C LYS A 246 13.36 -38.04 50.99
N ALA A 247 12.65 -38.29 52.08
CA ALA A 247 13.07 -39.11 53.22
C ALA A 247 11.78 -39.48 53.97
N SER A 248 11.22 -40.67 53.71
CA SER A 248 11.44 -41.91 54.47
C SER A 248 10.66 -41.94 55.79
N GLU A 249 9.55 -42.68 55.78
CA GLU A 249 9.26 -43.79 56.71
C GLU A 249 8.21 -44.71 56.07
#